data_AF-A0A165U7P2-F1
#
_entry.id   AF-A0A165U7P2-F1
#
_cell.length_a   1.000
_cell.length_b   1.000
_cell.length_c   1.000
_cell.angle_alpha   90.00
_cell.angle_beta   90.00
_cell.angle_gamma   90.00
#
_symmetry.space_group_name_H-M   'P 1'
#
loop_
_entity.id
_entity.type
_entity.pdbx_description
1 polymer ?
#
loop_
_entity_poly.entity_id
_entity_poly.type
_entity_poly.pdbx_seq_one_letter_code
_entity_poly.pdbx_strand_id
1 'polypeptide(L)' 'MLVSSDKEIDLACQVVILGSQYDVFRGFRDRLNNDIALVQAYNALKLKHFDLPYEQYRDAKAAFIERVLS' A
#
# COMPACT_ATOMS: atom_id res chain seq x y z
N MET A 1 9.43 11.44 -7.73
CA MET A 1 9.56 9.98 -7.83
C MET A 1 10.63 9.72 -8.88
N LEU A 2 11.71 9.02 -8.53
CA LEU A 2 12.69 8.57 -9.53
C LEU A 2 12.13 7.29 -10.15
N VAL A 3 12.01 7.25 -11.48
CA VAL A 3 11.51 6.10 -12.22
C VAL A 3 12.66 5.62 -13.10
N SER A 4 13.10 4.38 -12.90
CA SER A 4 14.11 3.76 -13.76
C SER A 4 13.50 3.43 -15.12
N SER A 5 14.26 3.62 -16.20
CA SER A 5 13.90 3.16 -17.54
C SER A 5 14.14 1.67 -17.75
N ASP A 6 14.92 1.02 -16.87
CA ASP A 6 15.14 -0.43 -16.89
C ASP A 6 13.89 -1.14 -16.38
N LYS A 7 13.14 -1.72 -17.32
CA LYS A 7 11.89 -2.46 -17.06
C LYS A 7 12.11 -3.93 -16.68
N GLU A 8 13.35 -4.41 -16.59
CA GLU A 8 13.62 -5.82 -16.28
C GLU A 8 13.27 -6.19 -14.84
N ILE A 9 13.19 -5.22 -13.93
CA ILE A 9 12.91 -5.45 -12.52
C ILE A 9 11.71 -4.59 -12.11
N ASP A 10 10.58 -5.25 -11.84
CA ASP A 10 9.39 -4.63 -11.25
C ASP A 10 9.63 -4.37 -9.75
N LEU A 11 10.34 -3.28 -9.46
CA LEU A 11 10.72 -2.87 -8.11
C LEU A 11 10.32 -1.42 -7.83
N ALA A 12 9.54 -1.25 -6.76
CA ALA A 12 9.27 0.05 -6.17
C ALA A 12 10.06 0.21 -4.86
N CYS A 13 11.00 1.16 -4.83
CA CYS A 13 11.74 1.54 -3.63
C CYS A 13 11.26 2.89 -3.11
N GLN A 14 10.98 2.96 -1.81
CA GLN A 14 10.66 4.21 -1.12
C GLN A 14 11.67 4.42 0.01
N VAL A 15 12.35 5.56 -0.01
CA VAL A 15 13.27 5.98 1.05
C VAL A 15 12.59 7.08 1.86
N VAL A 16 12.41 6.85 3.16
CA VAL A 16 11.73 7.77 4.08
C VAL A 16 12.49 7.87 5.40
N ILE A 17 12.25 8.96 6.13
CA ILE A 17 12.76 9.11 7.51
C ILE A 17 11.88 8.29 8.44
N LEU A 18 12.51 7.56 9.36
CA LEU A 18 11.83 6.76 10.38
C LEU A 18 10.89 7.63 11.21
N GLY A 19 9.63 7.23 11.35
CA GLY A 19 8.61 7.98 12.09
C GLY A 19 8.11 9.26 11.40
N SER A 20 8.54 9.55 10.17
CA SER A 20 7.97 10.65 9.40
C SER A 20 6.54 10.35 8.95
N GLN A 21 5.82 11.38 8.50
CA GLN A 21 4.49 11.23 7.88
C GLN A 21 4.45 10.31 6.66
N TYR A 22 5.61 9.96 6.08
CA TYR A 22 5.73 9.06 4.93
C TYR A 22 6.05 7.61 5.34
N ASP A 23 6.30 7.34 6.63
CA ASP A 23 6.60 6.01 7.20
C ASP A 23 5.31 5.20 7.50
N VAL A 24 4.24 5.48 6.76
CA VAL A 24 2.91 4.87 6.94
C VAL A 24 2.91 3.37 6.64
N PHE A 25 3.70 2.91 5.66
CA PHE A 25 3.72 1.51 5.26
C PHE A 25 4.31 0.60 6.34
N ARG A 26 5.21 1.10 7.19
CA ARG A 26 5.75 0.32 8.31
C ARG A 26 4.66 0.01 9.33
N GLY A 27 3.96 1.05 9.81
CA GLY A 27 2.84 0.88 10.74
C GLY A 27 1.71 0.03 10.13
N PHE A 28 1.39 0.25 8.86
CA PHE A 28 0.34 -0.48 8.17
C PHE A 28 0.67 -1.98 8.06
N ARG A 29 1.89 -2.31 7.63
CA ARG A 29 2.40 -3.69 7.60
C ARG A 29 2.30 -4.35 8.97
N ASP A 30 2.72 -3.64 10.01
CA ASP A 30 2.72 -4.19 11.37
C ASP A 30 1.29 -4.49 11.83
N ARG A 31 0.29 -3.66 11.50
CA ARG A 31 -1.13 -3.96 11.74
C ARG A 31 -1.60 -5.19 10.97
N LEU A 32 -1.28 -5.30 9.68
CA LEU A 32 -1.66 -6.47 8.87
C LEU A 32 -1.08 -7.77 9.43
N ASN A 33 0.18 -7.77 9.85
CA ASN A 33 0.83 -8.97 10.40
C ASN A 33 0.19 -9.46 11.70
N ASN A 34 -0.49 -8.58 12.45
CA ASN A 34 -1.12 -8.90 13.72
C ASN A 34 -2.63 -9.21 13.59
N ASP A 35 -3.23 -9.02 12.41
CA ASP A 35 -4.67 -9.23 12.21
C ASP A 35 -4.99 -9.81 10.82
N ILE A 36 -5.36 -11.10 10.82
CA ILE A 36 -5.72 -11.82 9.60
C ILE A 36 -6.99 -11.26 8.93
N ALA A 37 -7.91 -10.65 9.67
CA ALA A 37 -9.11 -10.04 9.11
C ALA A 37 -8.73 -8.80 8.29
N LEU A 38 -7.74 -8.01 8.73
CA LEU A 38 -7.21 -6.89 7.95
C LEU A 38 -6.53 -7.36 6.67
N VAL A 39 -5.80 -8.48 6.71
CA VAL A 39 -5.19 -9.10 5.51
C VAL A 39 -6.26 -9.50 4.50
N GLN A 40 -7.33 -10.16 4.97
CA GLN A 40 -8.45 -10.56 4.12
C GLN A 40 -9.15 -9.35 3.50
N ALA A 41 -9.44 -8.31 4.30
CA ALA A 41 -10.07 -7.09 3.82
C ALA A 41 -9.20 -6.35 2.79
N TYR A 42 -7.88 -6.28 3.01
CA TYR A 42 -6.96 -5.65 2.07
C TYR A 42 -6.83 -6.45 0.76
N ASN A 43 -6.83 -7.78 0.82
CA ASN A 43 -6.81 -8.62 -0.38
C ASN A 43 -8.12 -8.52 -1.17
N ALA A 44 -9.27 -8.48 -0.49
CA ALA A 44 -10.56 -8.24 -1.14
C ALA A 44 -10.59 -6.86 -1.84
N LEU A 45 -10.00 -5.83 -1.23
CA LEU A 45 -9.84 -4.51 -1.86
C LEU A 45 -9.03 -4.58 -3.16
N LYS A 46 -7.91 -5.32 -3.17
CA LYS A 46 -7.08 -5.52 -4.37
C LYS A 46 -7.86 -6.23 -5.47
N LEU A 47 -8.54 -7.33 -5.14
CA LEU A 47 -9.32 -8.11 -6.10
C LEU A 47 -10.45 -7.29 -6.72
N LYS A 48 -11.14 -6.47 -5.91
CA LYS A 48 -12.20 -5.58 -6.40
C LYS A 48 -11.73 -4.58 -7.47
N HIS A 49 -10.44 -4.24 -7.48
CA HIS A 49 -9.87 -3.26 -8.42
C HIS A 49 -8.93 -3.89 -9.45
N PHE A 50 -8.91 -5.22 -9.59
CA PHE A 50 -8.01 -5.90 -10.52
C PHE A 50 -8.21 -5.45 -11.98
N ASP A 51 -9.46 -5.28 -12.40
CA ASP A 51 -9.84 -4.85 -13.76
C ASP A 51 -10.16 -3.34 -13.86
N LEU A 52 -9.90 -2.57 -12.79
CA LEU A 52 -10.20 -1.13 -12.74
C LEU A 52 -8.94 -0.29 -13.02
N PRO A 53 -9.08 0.98 -13.42
CA PRO A 53 -7.95 1.88 -13.56
C PRO A 53 -7.12 1.96 -12.28
N TYR A 54 -5.80 1.93 -12.44
CA TYR A 54 -4.85 1.90 -11.32
C TYR A 54 -5.02 3.07 -10.34
N GLU A 55 -5.46 4.23 -10.81
CA GLU A 55 -5.74 5.41 -9.98
C GLU A 55 -6.86 5.12 -8.96
N GLN A 56 -7.92 4.41 -9.35
CA GLN A 56 -9.02 4.06 -8.45
C GLN A 56 -8.53 3.12 -7.34
N TYR A 57 -7.69 2.15 -7.68
CA TYR A 57 -7.05 1.30 -6.69
C TYR A 57 -6.16 2.11 -5.75
N ARG A 58 -5.42 3.08 -6.27
CA ARG A 58 -4.51 3.92 -5.46
C ARG A 58 -5.26 4.72 -4.41
N ASP A 59 -6.37 5.35 -4.79
CA ASP A 59 -7.18 6.16 -3.88
C ASP A 59 -7.88 5.28 -2.83
N ALA A 60 -8.43 4.14 -3.26
CA ALA A 60 -9.05 3.18 -2.35
C ALA A 60 -8.04 2.57 -1.35
N LYS A 61 -6.80 2.31 -1.81
CA LYS A 61 -5.71 1.85 -0.95
C LYS A 61 -5.30 2.92 0.06
N ALA A 62 -5.19 4.18 -0.35
CA ALA A 62 -4.85 5.28 0.56
C ALA A 62 -5.87 5.40 1.69
N ALA A 63 -7.17 5.44 1.36
CA ALA A 63 -8.25 5.50 2.35
C ALA A 63 -8.27 4.27 3.28
N PHE A 64 -7.98 3.08 2.76
CA PHE A 64 -7.88 1.87 3.57
C PHE A 64 -6.73 1.94 4.57
N ILE A 65 -5.56 2.43 4.14
CA ILE A 65 -4.38 2.57 5.00
C ILE A 65 -4.66 3.59 6.11
N GLU A 66 -5.24 4.75 5.78
CA GLU A 66 -5.61 5.77 6.75
C GLU A 66 -6.54 5.20 7.84
N ARG A 67 -7.56 4.45 7.45
CA ARG A 67 -8.49 3.80 8.39
C ARG A 67 -7.82 2.75 9.29
N VAL A 68 -6.80 2.06 8.81
CA VAL A 68 -6.08 1.03 9.60
C VAL A 68 -5.10 1.68 10.59
N LEU A 69 -4.65 2.91 10.30
CA LEU A 69 -3.68 3.64 11.10
C LEU A 69 -4.28 4.63 12.09
N SER A 70 -5.55 5.02 11.91
CA SER A 70 -6.34 5.80 12.88
C SER A 70 -6.68 4.97 14.12
#